data_AF-A0A7J5ZQ23-F1
#
_entry.id   AF-A0A7J5ZQ23-F1
#
_cell.length_a   1.000
_cell.length_b   1.000
_cell.length_c   1.000
_cell.angle_alpha   90.00
_cell.angle_beta   90.00
_cell.angle_gamma   90.00
#
_symmetry.space_group_name_H-M   'P 1'
#
loop_
_entity.id
_entity.type
_entity.pdbx_description
1 polymer ?
#
loop_
_entity_poly.entity_id
_entity_poly.type
_entity_poly.pdbx_seq_one_letter_code
_entity_poly.pdbx_strand_id
1 'polypeptide(L)'
;MTTSAWVGLYNDVNSWRWSLNDLPLNVSYTYWYPGQPENSGGKETCGVAVSYGQWWDAPCTLLRSFICYNASFSGDAKFIGISSLLTWPQAQNYCRTHHTDLASALNSSDSNMLWHLRDKQGDSWIGLYRDTWKWSDGTSASNIPWAPGQPNNYYGNENCARFYNGLFYDEQCTNLYYFFCNTIYPARSQIMRLQVKSDGSVFDPAVQLSILDQIKQKLKENGMLENTTVTWKVQPDGNIFHKKKDDL
;
A
#
# COMPACT_ATOMS: atom_id res chain seq x y z
N MET A 1 24.06 22.29 -2.89
CA MET A 1 23.26 22.59 -1.67
C MET A 1 22.55 21.30 -1.29
N THR A 2 22.85 20.74 -0.12
CA THR A 2 22.12 19.58 0.41
C THR A 2 20.78 20.06 0.93
N THR A 3 19.68 19.60 0.34
CA THR A 3 18.33 19.88 0.82
C THR A 3 18.05 19.05 2.06
N SER A 4 17.52 19.66 3.11
CA SER A 4 17.05 18.95 4.31
C SER A 4 15.72 19.51 4.80
N ALA A 5 14.95 18.65 5.46
CA ALA A 5 13.64 19.01 6.01
C ALA A 5 13.46 18.39 7.40
N TRP A 6 12.72 19.09 8.26
CA TRP A 6 12.30 18.55 9.56
C TRP A 6 11.45 17.28 9.36
N VAL A 7 11.77 16.27 10.15
CA VAL A 7 10.90 15.10 10.37
C VAL A 7 10.39 15.16 11.80
N GLY A 8 9.38 14.35 12.13
CA GLY A 8 8.79 14.34 13.48
C GLY A 8 9.70 13.82 14.59
N LEU A 9 11.01 13.67 14.38
CA LEU A 9 11.91 13.08 15.36
C LEU A 9 12.43 14.15 16.33
N TYR A 10 12.33 13.91 17.64
CA TYR A 10 12.84 14.82 18.68
C TYR A 10 13.37 14.04 19.88
N ASN A 11 14.25 14.66 20.67
CA ASN A 11 14.87 14.07 21.85
C ASN A 11 14.32 14.70 23.14
N ASP A 12 13.74 13.88 24.03
CA ASP A 12 13.12 14.30 25.29
C ASP A 12 14.04 14.05 26.50
N VAL A 13 15.24 14.63 26.46
CA VAL A 13 16.27 14.60 27.52
C VAL A 13 16.99 13.24 27.66
N ASN A 14 16.36 12.11 27.33
CA ASN A 14 16.99 10.78 27.45
C ASN A 14 16.70 9.81 26.29
N SER A 15 15.80 10.15 25.37
CA SER A 15 15.43 9.24 24.28
C SER A 15 14.97 9.98 23.04
N TRP A 16 15.16 9.35 21.88
CA TRP A 16 14.57 9.82 20.63
C TRP A 16 13.14 9.31 20.50
N ARG A 17 12.24 10.19 20.08
CA ARG A 17 10.81 9.94 19.92
C ARG A 17 10.27 10.55 18.64
N TRP A 18 9.16 10.01 18.18
CA TRP A 18 8.36 10.60 17.14
C TRP A 18 7.30 11.52 17.75
N SER A 19 7.10 12.69 17.16
CA SER A 19 6.02 13.63 17.49
C SER A 19 4.63 13.06 17.21
N LEU A 20 4.56 11.91 16.52
CA LEU A 20 3.37 11.09 16.44
C LEU A 20 3.19 10.34 17.77
N ASN A 21 2.32 10.85 18.64
CA ASN A 21 1.94 10.23 19.91
C ASN A 21 3.14 9.91 20.84
N ASP A 22 4.22 10.67 20.76
CA ASP A 22 5.45 10.51 21.56
C ASP A 22 6.03 9.08 21.52
N LEU A 23 5.83 8.39 20.39
CA LEU A 23 6.25 7.01 20.20
C LEU A 23 7.77 6.90 20.29
N PRO A 24 8.32 5.94 21.05
CA PRO A 24 9.76 5.77 21.14
C PRO A 24 10.37 5.37 19.79
N LEU A 25 11.55 5.89 19.48
CA LEU A 25 12.30 5.47 18.30
C LEU A 25 12.75 4.02 18.48
N ASN A 26 12.38 3.15 17.55
CA ASN A 26 12.91 1.79 17.51
C ASN A 26 14.38 1.83 17.04
N VAL A 27 15.32 1.69 17.98
CA VAL A 27 16.76 1.71 17.70
C VAL A 27 17.23 0.60 16.76
N SER A 28 16.49 -0.49 16.61
CA SER A 28 16.81 -1.55 15.64
C SER A 28 16.52 -1.15 14.20
N TYR A 29 15.82 -0.03 13.99
CA TYR A 29 15.44 0.48 12.68
C TYR A 29 15.62 2.00 12.66
N THR A 30 16.87 2.42 12.49
CA THR A 30 17.23 3.83 12.34
C THR A 30 17.97 4.04 11.03
N TYR A 31 17.86 5.26 10.50
CA TYR A 31 18.53 5.63 9.26
C TYR A 31 19.40 6.87 9.47
N TRP A 32 20.07 6.92 10.62
CA TRP A 32 21.05 7.95 10.93
C TRP A 32 22.19 7.93 9.93
N TYR A 33 22.66 9.13 9.57
CA TYR A 33 23.92 9.24 8.85
C TYR A 33 25.09 8.80 9.74
N PRO A 34 26.18 8.25 9.17
CA PRO A 34 27.33 7.83 9.96
C PRO A 34 27.85 8.94 10.89
N GLY A 35 27.90 8.66 12.20
CA GLY A 35 28.34 9.60 13.23
C GLY A 35 27.21 10.30 13.99
N GLN A 36 25.96 10.18 13.52
CA GLN A 36 24.78 10.80 14.12
C GLN A 36 23.99 9.81 14.98
N PRO A 37 23.22 10.29 15.97
CA PRO A 37 23.16 11.68 16.43
C PRO A 37 24.35 12.02 17.34
N GLU A 38 24.97 13.20 17.15
CA GLU A 38 26.15 13.63 17.94
C GLU A 38 25.85 14.70 18.99
N ASN A 39 24.67 15.31 18.95
CA ASN A 39 24.25 16.38 19.84
C ASN A 39 25.27 17.53 19.95
N SER A 40 25.66 18.12 18.82
CA SER A 40 26.71 19.14 18.77
C SER A 40 26.38 20.34 19.67
N GLY A 41 27.28 20.64 20.60
CA GLY A 41 27.11 21.72 21.56
C GLY A 41 25.93 21.57 22.54
N GLY A 42 25.35 20.37 22.65
CA GLY A 42 24.25 20.05 23.56
C GLY A 42 22.91 20.67 23.18
N LYS A 43 22.71 21.01 21.90
CA LYS A 43 21.54 21.78 21.43
C LYS A 43 20.79 21.10 20.30
N GLU A 44 21.22 19.93 19.84
CA GLU A 44 20.67 19.27 18.67
C GLU A 44 19.68 18.19 19.10
N THR A 45 18.46 18.62 19.40
CA THR A 45 17.41 17.76 19.97
C THR A 45 16.27 17.49 18.99
N CYS A 46 16.41 17.86 17.72
CA CYS A 46 15.42 17.58 16.66
C CYS A 46 16.07 16.92 15.46
N GLY A 47 15.37 15.97 14.84
CA GLY A 47 15.86 15.23 13.67
C GLY A 47 15.45 15.86 12.34
N VAL A 48 16.37 15.87 11.38
CA VAL A 48 16.13 16.27 9.98
C VAL A 48 16.42 15.12 9.04
N ALA A 49 15.63 14.98 7.98
CA ALA A 49 16.00 14.16 6.84
C ALA A 49 16.86 14.98 5.87
N VAL A 50 18.00 14.43 5.46
CA VAL A 50 18.92 15.03 4.48
C VAL A 50 18.83 14.31 3.12
N SER A 51 19.64 14.73 2.16
CA SER A 51 19.71 14.09 0.84
C SER A 51 19.95 12.58 0.97
N TYR A 52 19.26 11.77 0.16
CA TYR A 52 19.23 10.30 0.23
C TYR A 52 18.50 9.70 1.46
N GLY A 53 17.76 10.53 2.21
CA GLY A 53 16.79 10.09 3.23
C GLY A 53 17.39 9.85 4.62
N GLN A 54 18.70 9.94 4.78
CA GLN A 54 19.40 9.75 6.05
C GLN A 54 19.03 10.84 7.05
N TRP A 55 19.18 10.56 8.35
CA TRP A 55 18.80 11.47 9.43
C TRP A 55 20.01 12.09 10.11
N TRP A 56 19.91 13.38 10.44
CA TRP A 56 20.84 14.13 11.31
C TRP A 56 20.07 14.74 12.48
N ASP A 57 20.73 14.95 13.62
CA ASP A 57 20.22 15.86 14.64
C ASP A 57 20.62 17.31 14.34
N ALA A 58 19.77 18.24 14.74
CA ALA A 58 19.96 19.67 14.51
C ALA A 58 19.29 20.50 15.60
N PRO A 59 19.71 21.77 15.81
CA PRO A 59 19.04 22.66 16.73
C PRO A 59 17.61 22.93 16.28
N CYS A 60 16.64 22.62 17.14
CA CYS A 60 15.21 22.76 16.84
C CYS A 60 14.79 24.18 16.43
N THR A 61 15.60 25.19 16.75
CA THR A 61 15.36 26.61 16.44
C THR A 61 15.69 26.99 15.00
N LEU A 62 16.29 26.10 14.20
CA LEU A 62 16.60 26.37 12.81
C LEU A 62 15.33 26.41 11.94
N LEU A 63 15.23 27.44 11.10
CA LEU A 63 14.18 27.53 10.09
C LEU A 63 14.50 26.61 8.91
N ARG A 64 13.66 25.58 8.71
CA ARG A 64 13.75 24.63 7.59
C ARG A 64 12.35 24.29 7.08
N SER A 65 12.28 23.81 5.84
CA SER A 65 11.09 23.10 5.37
C SER A 65 10.82 21.88 6.26
N PHE A 66 9.58 21.41 6.31
CA PHE A 66 9.16 20.28 7.15
C PHE A 66 8.31 19.30 6.36
N ILE A 67 8.35 18.04 6.79
CA ILE A 67 7.54 16.96 6.23
C ILE A 67 6.44 16.63 7.23
N CYS A 68 5.18 16.72 6.81
CA CYS A 68 4.05 16.29 7.62
C CYS A 68 3.77 14.80 7.41
N TYR A 69 3.50 14.10 8.51
CA TYR A 69 2.92 12.77 8.48
C TYR A 69 1.40 12.87 8.72
N ASN A 70 0.61 12.20 7.88
CA ASN A 70 -0.81 12.01 8.12
C ASN A 70 -1.03 10.52 8.36
N ALA A 71 -1.56 10.14 9.54
CA ALA A 71 -1.79 8.74 9.89
C ALA A 71 -2.83 8.04 8.99
N SER A 72 -3.69 8.80 8.30
CA SER A 72 -4.58 8.29 7.25
C SER A 72 -3.83 7.99 5.93
N PHE A 73 -2.59 8.45 5.83
CA PHE A 73 -1.63 8.25 4.74
C PHE A 73 -0.32 7.72 5.31
N SER A 74 -0.37 6.63 6.08
CA SER A 74 0.85 5.87 6.36
C SER A 74 1.54 5.59 5.03
N GLY A 75 2.87 5.51 4.98
CA GLY A 75 3.64 5.21 3.76
C GLY A 75 3.29 3.87 3.07
N ASP A 76 2.22 3.21 3.51
CA ASP A 76 1.53 2.04 2.98
C ASP A 76 0.30 2.42 2.14
N ALA A 77 0.28 3.60 1.53
CA ALA A 77 -0.87 4.05 0.77
C ALA A 77 -1.20 3.05 -0.35
N LYS A 78 -2.37 2.40 -0.28
CA LYS A 78 -2.83 1.42 -1.28
C LYS A 78 -2.96 2.05 -2.68
N PHE A 79 -3.28 3.34 -2.71
CA PHE A 79 -3.47 4.10 -3.93
C PHE A 79 -2.55 5.32 -3.97
N ILE A 80 -2.05 5.62 -5.17
CA ILE A 80 -1.34 6.86 -5.49
C ILE A 80 -2.12 7.61 -6.57
N GLY A 81 -2.30 8.91 -6.36
CA GLY A 81 -2.92 9.80 -7.34
C GLY A 81 -1.88 10.35 -8.32
N ILE A 82 -2.19 10.31 -9.61
CA ILE A 82 -1.33 10.82 -10.69
C ILE A 82 -2.04 12.00 -11.37
N SER A 83 -1.43 13.18 -11.32
CA SER A 83 -2.02 14.43 -11.82
C SER A 83 -1.80 14.68 -13.32
N SER A 84 -1.69 13.61 -14.12
CA SER A 84 -1.64 13.70 -15.58
C SER A 84 -3.03 13.40 -16.16
N LEU A 85 -3.49 14.22 -17.09
CA LEU A 85 -4.78 14.03 -17.78
C LEU A 85 -4.63 13.04 -18.93
N LEU A 86 -5.19 11.84 -18.78
CA LEU A 86 -5.08 10.77 -19.78
C LEU A 86 -6.45 10.11 -20.04
N THR A 87 -6.58 9.49 -21.21
CA THR A 87 -7.71 8.57 -21.47
C THR A 87 -7.59 7.34 -20.58
N TRP A 88 -8.70 6.64 -20.32
CA TRP A 88 -8.68 5.47 -19.44
C TRP A 88 -7.66 4.39 -19.88
N PRO A 89 -7.55 4.03 -21.18
CA PRO A 89 -6.54 3.06 -21.62
C PRO A 89 -5.09 3.56 -21.44
N GLN A 90 -4.85 4.86 -21.65
CA GLN A 90 -3.54 5.46 -21.44
C GLN A 90 -3.16 5.50 -19.95
N ALA A 91 -4.12 5.83 -19.08
CA ALA A 91 -3.95 5.82 -17.64
C ALA A 91 -3.66 4.40 -17.11
N GLN A 92 -4.37 3.39 -17.61
CA GLN A 92 -4.09 1.98 -17.31
C GLN A 92 -2.68 1.58 -17.72
N ASN A 93 -2.28 1.91 -18.95
CA ASN A 93 -0.94 1.61 -19.43
C ASN A 93 0.13 2.31 -18.58
N TYR A 94 -0.09 3.56 -18.19
CA TYR A 94 0.79 4.27 -17.26
C TYR A 94 0.91 3.52 -15.93
N CYS A 95 -0.22 3.17 -15.31
CA CYS A 95 -0.21 2.46 -14.02
C CYS A 95 0.46 1.09 -14.12
N ARG A 96 0.30 0.34 -15.22
CA ARG A 96 1.01 -0.95 -15.39
C ARG A 96 2.50 -0.82 -15.68
N THR A 97 2.92 0.33 -16.23
CA THR A 97 4.32 0.60 -16.54
C THR A 97 5.09 1.09 -15.31
N HIS A 98 4.46 1.93 -14.49
CA HIS A 98 5.10 2.63 -13.38
C HIS A 98 4.65 2.14 -12.00
N HIS A 99 3.53 1.41 -11.95
CA HIS A 99 2.88 0.93 -10.73
C HIS A 99 2.37 -0.52 -10.93
N THR A 100 1.25 -0.89 -10.29
CA THR A 100 0.63 -2.22 -10.48
C THR A 100 -0.44 -2.20 -11.58
N ASP A 101 -1.53 -1.45 -11.35
CA ASP A 101 -2.63 -1.23 -12.30
C ASP A 101 -3.39 0.04 -11.83
N LEU A 102 -4.44 0.46 -12.53
CA LEU A 102 -5.41 1.43 -12.00
C LEU A 102 -6.03 0.93 -10.69
N ALA A 103 -6.43 1.87 -9.84
CA ALA A 103 -6.91 1.58 -8.49
C ALA A 103 -8.17 0.69 -8.48
N SER A 104 -8.17 -0.32 -7.62
CA SER A 104 -9.31 -1.21 -7.39
C SER A 104 -9.83 -1.08 -5.96
N ALA A 105 -11.07 -0.63 -5.82
CA ALA A 105 -11.74 -0.46 -4.53
C ALA A 105 -12.61 -1.68 -4.20
N LEU A 106 -12.07 -2.61 -3.43
CA LEU A 106 -12.65 -3.94 -3.18
C LEU A 106 -13.54 -3.97 -1.94
N ASN A 107 -13.40 -2.99 -1.05
CA ASN A 107 -14.14 -2.90 0.21
C ASN A 107 -14.28 -1.44 0.69
N SER A 108 -14.99 -1.23 1.79
CA SER A 108 -15.23 0.10 2.37
C SER A 108 -13.96 0.82 2.82
N SER A 109 -12.92 0.09 3.24
CA SER A 109 -11.62 0.68 3.60
C SER A 109 -10.95 1.29 2.37
N ASP A 110 -11.00 0.59 1.23
CA ASP A 110 -10.47 1.11 -0.03
C ASP A 110 -11.21 2.36 -0.49
N SER A 111 -12.55 2.33 -0.46
CA SER A 111 -13.38 3.49 -0.81
C SER A 111 -13.09 4.67 0.11
N ASN A 112 -12.88 4.42 1.41
CA ASN A 112 -12.49 5.45 2.37
C ASN A 112 -11.10 6.03 2.04
N MET A 113 -10.17 5.23 1.56
CA MET A 113 -8.85 5.72 1.16
C MET A 113 -8.91 6.64 -0.07
N LEU A 114 -9.69 6.27 -1.09
CA LEU A 114 -9.97 7.15 -2.24
C LEU A 114 -10.68 8.44 -1.79
N TRP A 115 -11.61 8.36 -0.84
CA TRP A 115 -12.29 9.53 -0.27
C TRP A 115 -11.31 10.52 0.36
N HIS A 116 -10.33 10.05 1.13
CA HIS A 116 -9.32 10.92 1.74
C HIS A 116 -8.39 11.56 0.70
N LEU A 117 -8.20 10.91 -0.45
CA LEU A 117 -7.40 11.44 -1.56
C LEU A 117 -8.16 12.46 -2.43
N ARG A 118 -9.50 12.48 -2.38
CA ARG A 118 -10.35 13.24 -3.30
C ARG A 118 -10.03 14.74 -3.32
N ASP A 119 -9.75 15.34 -2.17
CA ASP A 119 -9.58 16.80 -2.04
C ASP A 119 -8.27 17.27 -2.72
N LYS A 120 -7.29 16.37 -2.86
CA LYS A 120 -6.01 16.64 -3.50
C LYS A 120 -6.00 16.24 -4.98
N GLN A 121 -6.65 15.12 -5.30
CA GLN A 121 -6.59 14.52 -6.62
C GLN A 121 -7.70 15.04 -7.56
N GLY A 122 -8.91 15.24 -7.05
CA GLY A 122 -10.08 15.56 -7.88
C GLY A 122 -10.61 14.37 -8.69
N ASP A 123 -11.37 14.67 -9.75
CA ASP A 123 -12.03 13.70 -10.60
C ASP A 123 -11.02 12.79 -11.32
N SER A 124 -11.16 11.48 -11.14
CA SER A 124 -10.10 10.54 -11.48
C SER A 124 -10.60 9.21 -12.01
N TRP A 125 -9.89 8.66 -12.99
CA TRP A 125 -10.05 7.27 -13.39
C TRP A 125 -9.68 6.29 -12.27
N ILE A 126 -10.44 5.20 -12.24
CA ILE A 126 -10.20 4.00 -11.44
C ILE A 126 -10.25 2.77 -12.37
N GLY A 127 -9.82 1.61 -11.88
CA GLY A 127 -9.64 0.40 -12.71
C GLY A 127 -10.94 -0.29 -13.15
N LEU A 128 -12.11 0.27 -12.85
CA LEU A 128 -13.39 -0.35 -13.12
C LEU A 128 -13.83 -0.07 -14.57
N TYR A 129 -14.17 -1.12 -15.33
CA TYR A 129 -14.61 -1.02 -16.72
C TYR A 129 -15.69 -2.06 -17.07
N ARG A 130 -16.41 -1.83 -18.18
CA ARG A 130 -17.61 -2.56 -18.58
C ARG A 130 -17.36 -3.60 -19.69
N ASP A 131 -17.46 -4.88 -19.33
CA ASP A 131 -18.06 -5.96 -20.15
C ASP A 131 -19.21 -6.61 -19.35
N THR A 132 -18.92 -6.88 -18.06
CA THR A 132 -19.84 -7.16 -16.95
C THR A 132 -19.24 -6.55 -15.67
N TRP A 133 -19.02 -5.22 -15.66
CA TRP A 133 -18.32 -4.45 -14.61
C TRP A 133 -17.25 -5.22 -13.80
N LYS A 134 -15.98 -5.08 -14.21
CA LYS A 134 -14.84 -5.77 -13.60
C LYS A 134 -13.66 -4.83 -13.40
N TRP A 135 -12.76 -5.19 -12.47
CA TRP A 135 -11.54 -4.44 -12.23
C TRP A 135 -10.47 -4.81 -13.25
N SER A 136 -9.64 -3.83 -13.62
CA SER A 136 -8.55 -3.98 -14.59
C SER A 136 -7.44 -4.91 -14.11
N ASP A 137 -7.26 -5.04 -12.81
CA ASP A 137 -6.32 -5.95 -12.16
C ASP A 137 -6.79 -7.42 -12.13
N GLY A 138 -8.01 -7.71 -12.63
CA GLY A 138 -8.59 -9.04 -12.67
C GLY A 138 -9.38 -9.45 -11.42
N THR A 139 -9.52 -8.57 -10.43
CA THR A 139 -10.34 -8.84 -9.23
C THR A 139 -11.84 -8.71 -9.52
N SER A 140 -12.66 -9.45 -8.77
CA SER A 140 -14.11 -9.41 -8.88
C SER A 140 -14.69 -8.10 -8.34
N ALA A 141 -15.64 -7.51 -9.06
CA ALA A 141 -16.36 -6.33 -8.58
C ALA A 141 -17.70 -6.73 -7.92
N SER A 142 -17.96 -6.21 -6.72
CA SER A 142 -19.23 -6.37 -6.02
C SER A 142 -19.49 -5.13 -5.16
N ASN A 143 -20.76 -4.78 -4.94
CA ASN A 143 -21.16 -3.66 -4.08
C ASN A 143 -20.48 -2.32 -4.45
N ILE A 144 -20.44 -2.01 -5.75
CA ILE A 144 -19.86 -0.77 -6.26
C ILE A 144 -20.72 0.43 -5.80
N PRO A 145 -20.15 1.47 -5.17
CA PRO A 145 -20.89 2.63 -4.68
C PRO A 145 -21.13 3.64 -5.82
N TRP A 146 -22.00 3.26 -6.74
CA TRP A 146 -22.45 4.12 -7.83
C TRP A 146 -23.13 5.39 -7.30
N ALA A 147 -22.93 6.50 -8.02
CA ALA A 147 -23.71 7.70 -7.79
C ALA A 147 -25.20 7.47 -8.11
N PRO A 148 -26.12 8.26 -7.53
CA PRO A 148 -27.54 8.18 -7.86
C PRO A 148 -27.76 8.28 -9.37
N GLY A 149 -28.46 7.29 -9.94
CA GLY A 149 -28.74 7.21 -11.37
C GLY A 149 -27.65 6.56 -12.22
N GLN A 150 -26.54 6.10 -11.62
CA GLN A 150 -25.46 5.39 -12.31
C GLN A 150 -25.47 3.88 -12.04
N PRO A 151 -24.89 3.05 -12.94
CA PRO A 151 -24.36 3.43 -14.24
C PRO A 151 -25.47 3.63 -15.28
N ASN A 152 -25.43 4.72 -16.05
CA ASN A 152 -26.52 5.11 -16.96
C ASN A 152 -26.24 4.78 -18.43
N ASN A 153 -24.99 4.45 -18.77
CA ASN A 153 -24.53 4.16 -20.12
C ASN A 153 -24.95 5.21 -21.16
N TYR A 154 -24.72 6.49 -20.87
CA TYR A 154 -25.14 7.58 -21.75
C TYR A 154 -24.59 7.40 -23.17
N TYR A 155 -25.46 7.52 -24.17
CA TYR A 155 -25.18 7.21 -25.60
C TYR A 155 -24.64 5.80 -25.90
N GLY A 156 -24.65 4.88 -24.94
CA GLY A 156 -24.21 3.50 -25.12
C GLY A 156 -22.69 3.30 -25.15
N ASN A 157 -21.89 4.29 -24.76
CA ASN A 157 -20.43 4.25 -24.89
C ASN A 157 -19.66 4.58 -23.59
N GLU A 158 -20.32 4.51 -22.44
CA GLU A 158 -19.72 4.76 -21.12
C GLU A 158 -19.25 3.46 -20.47
N ASN A 159 -18.08 3.01 -20.94
CA ASN A 159 -17.53 1.70 -20.60
C ASN A 159 -16.41 1.76 -19.53
N CYS A 160 -16.10 2.95 -19.02
CA CYS A 160 -15.04 3.14 -18.03
C CYS A 160 -15.60 3.89 -16.82
N ALA A 161 -15.10 3.60 -15.61
CA ALA A 161 -15.58 4.29 -14.42
C ALA A 161 -14.58 5.33 -13.91
N ARG A 162 -15.12 6.47 -13.48
CA ARG A 162 -14.41 7.50 -12.74
C ARG A 162 -14.93 7.61 -11.31
N PHE A 163 -14.03 8.05 -10.43
CA PHE A 163 -14.32 8.36 -9.04
C PHE A 163 -14.38 9.88 -8.87
N TYR A 164 -15.53 10.37 -8.39
CA TYR A 164 -15.74 11.77 -8.09
C TYR A 164 -16.48 11.94 -6.76
N ASN A 165 -15.87 12.69 -5.86
CA ASN A 165 -16.42 13.02 -4.54
C ASN A 165 -17.05 11.79 -3.85
N GLY A 166 -16.31 10.69 -3.76
CA GLY A 166 -16.74 9.47 -3.05
C GLY A 166 -17.60 8.49 -3.82
N LEU A 167 -18.07 8.87 -5.01
CA LEU A 167 -19.02 8.10 -5.78
C LEU A 167 -18.48 7.76 -7.17
N PHE A 168 -19.05 6.72 -7.74
CA PHE A 168 -18.59 6.14 -9.00
C PHE A 168 -19.55 6.54 -10.10
N TYR A 169 -19.00 6.87 -11.26
CA TYR A 169 -19.74 7.25 -12.47
C TYR A 169 -19.17 6.45 -13.64
N ASP A 170 -20.03 5.90 -14.49
CA ASP A 170 -19.57 5.45 -15.80
C ASP A 170 -19.42 6.65 -16.73
N GLU A 171 -18.45 6.53 -17.64
CA GLU A 171 -17.97 7.63 -18.46
C GLU A 171 -17.33 7.09 -19.74
N GLN A 172 -17.27 7.94 -20.76
CA GLN A 172 -16.62 7.59 -22.02
C GLN A 172 -15.11 7.45 -21.79
N CYS A 173 -14.56 6.27 -22.13
CA CYS A 173 -13.14 5.95 -21.91
C CYS A 173 -12.16 6.92 -22.59
N THR A 174 -12.61 7.69 -23.58
CA THR A 174 -11.84 8.68 -24.34
C THR A 174 -11.73 10.03 -23.64
N ASN A 175 -12.49 10.27 -22.56
CA ASN A 175 -12.38 11.50 -21.78
C ASN A 175 -11.03 11.56 -21.04
N LEU A 176 -10.60 12.77 -20.71
CA LEU A 176 -9.33 13.02 -20.04
C LEU A 176 -9.57 13.31 -18.56
N TYR A 177 -9.02 12.47 -17.69
CA TYR A 177 -9.06 12.67 -16.24
C TYR A 177 -7.69 12.39 -15.65
N TYR A 178 -7.50 12.88 -14.43
CA TYR A 178 -6.46 12.36 -13.55
C TYR A 178 -6.76 10.89 -13.23
N PHE A 179 -5.88 10.21 -12.50
CA PHE A 179 -6.12 8.79 -12.23
C PHE A 179 -5.44 8.31 -10.97
N PHE A 180 -6.03 7.30 -10.34
CA PHE A 180 -5.42 6.57 -9.24
C PHE A 180 -4.81 5.27 -9.73
N CYS A 181 -3.56 5.01 -9.35
CA CYS A 181 -2.95 3.69 -9.50
C CYS A 181 -2.96 2.95 -8.16
N ASN A 182 -3.08 1.63 -8.21
CA ASN A 182 -2.63 0.77 -7.12
C ASN A 182 -1.13 0.95 -6.95
N THR A 183 -0.66 1.23 -5.72
CA THR A 183 0.77 1.30 -5.47
C THR A 183 1.41 -0.06 -5.66
N ILE A 184 2.68 -0.06 -6.07
CA ILE A 184 3.51 -1.24 -5.95
C ILE A 184 3.81 -1.32 -4.46
N TYR A 185 3.07 -2.14 -3.72
CA TYR A 185 3.62 -2.62 -2.47
C TYR A 185 4.96 -3.28 -2.83
N PRO A 186 6.10 -2.92 -2.23
CA PRO A 186 7.17 -3.88 -2.05
C PRO A 186 6.71 -4.90 -1.01
N ALA A 187 5.57 -5.56 -1.26
CA ALA A 187 5.25 -6.81 -0.61
C ALA A 187 6.35 -7.75 -1.08
N ARG A 188 7.34 -7.96 -0.22
CA ARG A 188 8.42 -8.90 -0.46
C ARG A 188 7.81 -10.30 -0.44
N SER A 189 7.25 -10.73 -1.57
CA SER A 189 6.69 -12.06 -1.72
C SER A 189 7.84 -13.05 -1.73
N GLN A 190 7.96 -13.81 -0.65
CA GLN A 190 8.89 -14.91 -0.56
C GLN A 190 8.12 -16.22 -0.68
N ILE A 191 8.56 -17.08 -1.59
CA ILE A 191 8.03 -18.45 -1.68
C ILE A 191 8.81 -19.30 -0.69
N MET A 192 8.14 -19.69 0.38
CA MET A 192 8.69 -20.65 1.34
C MET A 192 8.28 -22.07 0.95
N ARG A 193 9.25 -22.98 0.88
CA ARG A 193 8.98 -24.42 0.78
C ARG A 193 9.01 -25.01 2.18
N LEU A 194 7.92 -25.64 2.59
CA LEU A 194 7.75 -26.21 3.91
C LEU A 194 7.48 -27.72 3.79
N GLN A 195 8.02 -28.49 4.73
CA GLN A 195 7.57 -29.86 4.96
C GLN A 195 6.52 -29.83 6.07
N VAL A 196 5.34 -30.35 5.77
CA VAL A 196 4.21 -30.38 6.70
C VAL A 196 3.93 -31.82 7.08
N LYS A 197 3.81 -32.09 8.38
CA LYS A 197 3.34 -33.36 8.93
C LYS A 197 1.99 -33.10 9.61
N SER A 198 0.99 -33.88 9.25
CA SER A 198 -0.36 -33.80 9.81
C SER A 198 -0.90 -35.22 10.03
N ASP A 199 -1.71 -35.38 11.08
CA ASP A 199 -2.44 -36.63 11.34
C ASP A 199 -3.67 -36.75 10.43
N GLY A 200 -4.12 -35.64 9.84
CA GLY A 200 -5.20 -35.58 8.86
C GLY A 200 -4.71 -35.45 7.42
N SER A 201 -5.62 -35.60 6.46
CA SER A 201 -5.31 -35.41 5.04
C SER A 201 -5.00 -33.93 4.75
N VAL A 202 -3.82 -33.63 4.22
CA VAL A 202 -3.44 -32.27 3.78
C VAL A 202 -4.23 -31.78 2.56
N PHE A 203 -5.05 -32.64 1.95
CA PHE A 203 -5.98 -32.29 0.89
C PHE A 203 -7.36 -31.89 1.41
N ASP A 204 -7.62 -32.03 2.71
CA ASP A 204 -8.84 -31.54 3.36
C ASP A 204 -8.78 -30.01 3.52
N PRO A 205 -9.75 -29.25 2.99
CA PRO A 205 -9.79 -27.80 3.15
C PRO A 205 -9.69 -27.31 4.59
N ALA A 206 -10.28 -28.02 5.56
CA ALA A 206 -10.22 -27.64 6.98
C ALA A 206 -8.79 -27.80 7.53
N VAL A 207 -8.09 -28.87 7.13
CA VAL A 207 -6.68 -29.09 7.48
C VAL A 207 -5.79 -28.03 6.84
N GLN A 208 -6.03 -27.67 5.58
CA GLN A 208 -5.29 -26.61 4.88
C GLN A 208 -5.44 -25.24 5.54
N LEU A 209 -6.65 -24.88 5.96
CA LEU A 209 -6.91 -23.64 6.69
C LEU A 209 -6.19 -23.62 8.05
N SER A 210 -6.24 -24.73 8.79
CA SER A 210 -5.51 -24.86 10.06
C SER A 210 -4.00 -24.73 9.89
N ILE A 211 -3.43 -25.30 8.83
CA ILE A 211 -1.99 -25.17 8.54
C ILE A 211 -1.64 -23.70 8.21
N LEU A 212 -2.45 -23.01 7.40
CA LEU A 212 -2.21 -21.59 7.10
C LEU A 212 -2.25 -20.72 8.36
N ASP A 213 -3.18 -20.98 9.27
CA ASP A 213 -3.31 -20.26 10.53
C ASP A 213 -2.07 -20.44 11.42
N GLN A 214 -1.60 -21.69 11.55
CA GLN A 214 -0.36 -21.99 12.28
C GLN A 214 0.87 -21.30 11.66
N ILE A 215 0.96 -21.23 10.33
CA ILE A 215 2.06 -20.52 9.65
C ILE A 215 1.98 -19.03 9.97
N LYS A 216 0.80 -18.41 9.87
CA LYS A 216 0.62 -16.99 10.21
C LYS A 216 1.02 -16.69 11.65
N GLN A 217 0.59 -17.52 12.60
CA GLN A 217 0.95 -17.37 14.00
C GLN A 217 2.47 -17.43 14.21
N LYS A 218 3.15 -18.44 13.64
CA LYS A 218 4.61 -18.55 13.76
C LYS A 218 5.36 -17.39 13.12
N LEU A 219 4.90 -16.88 11.99
CA LEU A 219 5.49 -15.70 11.35
C LEU A 219 5.36 -14.47 12.25
N LYS A 220 4.19 -14.29 12.90
CA LYS A 220 3.96 -13.22 13.88
C LYS A 220 4.91 -13.35 15.09
N GLU A 221 5.06 -14.56 15.64
CA GLU A 221 6.00 -14.84 16.74
C GLU A 221 7.47 -14.52 16.37
N ASN A 222 7.83 -14.65 15.09
CA ASN A 222 9.16 -14.35 14.56
C ASN A 222 9.30 -12.89 14.04
N GLY A 223 8.42 -11.99 14.47
CA GLY A 223 8.55 -10.55 14.23
C GLY A 223 8.00 -10.07 12.88
N MET A 224 7.19 -10.87 12.18
CA MET A 224 6.46 -10.39 11.01
C MET A 224 5.23 -9.59 11.41
N LEU A 225 4.91 -8.56 10.61
CA LEU A 225 3.79 -7.63 10.84
C LEU A 225 2.43 -8.36 10.83
N GLU A 226 1.46 -7.85 11.59
CA GLU A 226 0.11 -8.43 11.70
C GLU A 226 -0.66 -8.45 10.37
N ASN A 227 -0.30 -7.58 9.42
CA ASN A 227 -0.91 -7.54 8.08
C ASN A 227 -0.29 -8.54 7.07
N THR A 228 0.55 -9.48 7.53
CA THR A 228 1.17 -10.50 6.67
C THR A 228 0.11 -11.42 6.07
N THR A 229 -0.01 -11.41 4.73
CA THR A 229 -0.88 -12.33 3.99
C THR A 229 -0.12 -13.60 3.63
N VAL A 230 -0.70 -14.76 3.95
CA VAL A 230 -0.16 -16.09 3.62
C VAL A 230 -1.19 -16.83 2.78
N THR A 231 -0.79 -17.32 1.62
CA THR A 231 -1.65 -18.08 0.69
C THR A 231 -0.92 -19.32 0.17
N TRP A 232 -1.68 -20.30 -0.28
CA TRP A 232 -1.13 -21.47 -0.96
C TRP A 232 -0.70 -21.10 -2.39
N LYS A 233 0.48 -21.59 -2.78
CA LYS A 233 0.89 -21.61 -4.18
C LYS A 233 0.43 -22.92 -4.81
N VAL A 234 -0.57 -22.84 -5.68
CA VAL A 234 -1.00 -23.97 -6.51
C VAL A 234 0.07 -24.22 -7.58
N GLN A 235 0.52 -25.46 -7.71
CA GLN A 235 1.49 -25.86 -8.72
C GLN A 235 0.79 -26.09 -10.08
N PRO A 236 1.52 -26.18 -11.21
CA PRO A 236 0.93 -26.38 -12.53
C PRO A 236 0.06 -27.65 -12.67
N ASP A 237 0.26 -28.63 -11.79
CA ASP A 237 -0.53 -29.87 -11.72
C ASP A 237 -1.83 -29.73 -10.92
N GLY A 238 -2.14 -28.52 -10.43
CA GLY A 238 -3.33 -28.23 -9.61
C GLY A 238 -3.18 -28.57 -8.13
N ASN A 239 -2.05 -29.16 -7.72
CA ASN A 239 -1.83 -29.55 -6.33
C ASN A 239 -1.07 -28.48 -5.53
N ILE A 240 -1.36 -28.42 -4.23
CA ILE A 240 -0.63 -27.57 -3.26
C ILE A 240 0.48 -28.40 -2.59
N PHE A 241 0.17 -29.65 -2.26
CA PHE A 241 1.06 -30.56 -1.56
C PHE A 241 1.46 -31.75 -2.42
N HIS A 242 2.73 -32.12 -2.33
CA HIS A 242 3.26 -33.36 -2.89
C HIS A 242 3.74 -34.23 -1.74
N LYS A 243 3.37 -35.52 -1.76
CA LYS A 243 3.98 -36.48 -0.85
C LYS A 243 5.48 -36.52 -1.17
N LYS A 244 6.31 -36.33 -0.14
CA LYS A 244 7.75 -36.53 -0.25
C LYS A 244 7.96 -37.98 -0.71
N LYS A 245 8.64 -38.19 -1.84
CA LYS A 245 9.10 -39.53 -2.22
C LYS A 245 10.19 -39.90 -1.23
N ASP A 246 10.10 -41.11 -0.67
CA ASP A 246 11.21 -41.66 0.09
C ASP A 246 12.35 -41.93 -0.90
N ASP A 247 13.53 -41.40 -0.62
CA ASP A 247 14.74 -41.71 -1.38
C ASP A 247 15.07 -43.19 -1.13
N LEU A 248 14.76 -44.05 -2.12
CA LEU A 248 15.15 -45.46 -2.17
C LEU A 248 16.66 -45.61 -2.36
#